data_AF-A0A2G5EBA3-F1
#
_entry.id   AF-A0A2G5EBA3-F1
#
_cell.length_a   1.000
_cell.length_b   1.000
_cell.length_c   1.000
_cell.angle_alpha   90.00
_cell.angle_beta   90.00
_cell.angle_gamma   90.00
#
_symmetry.space_group_name_H-M   'P 1'
#
loop_
_entity.id
_entity.type
_entity.pdbx_description
1 polymer ?
#
loop_
_entity_poly.entity_id
_entity_poly.type
_entity_poly.pdbx_seq_one_letter_code
_entity_poly.pdbx_strand_id
1 'polypeptide(L)'
;MLIFSRYYVKMIVVQRRAKRRNMEPLTLACKGEAVNSVDDLSPDCLGWAGLVYEHVLGEEKYTFAEKVKNPHSCTILIKGSSDG
;
A
#
# COMPACT_ATOMS: atom_id res chain seq x y z
N MET A 1 6.40 -3.15 2.89
CA MET A 1 7.75 -2.66 2.48
C MET A 1 7.74 -2.45 0.97
N LEU A 2 7.52 -1.21 0.52
CA LEU A 2 7.24 -0.85 -0.88
C LEU A 2 8.29 0.16 -1.35
N ILE A 3 9.03 -0.17 -2.42
CA ILE A 3 10.08 0.67 -3.03
C ILE A 3 9.67 0.93 -4.48
N PHE A 4 8.85 1.93 -4.87
CA PHE A 4 8.57 2.15 -6.31
C PHE A 4 8.15 3.59 -6.72
N SER A 5 8.27 3.85 -8.02
CA SER A 5 8.00 5.12 -8.74
C SER A 5 6.50 5.44 -8.89
N ARG A 6 6.15 6.72 -8.72
CA ARG A 6 4.78 7.26 -8.50
C ARG A 6 4.23 8.02 -9.71
N TYR A 7 2.91 8.03 -9.86
CA TYR A 7 2.16 8.89 -10.79
C TYR A 7 1.02 9.59 -10.04
N TYR A 8 0.72 10.85 -10.40
CA TYR A 8 -0.38 11.64 -9.85
C TYR A 8 -1.33 12.04 -10.97
N VAL A 9 -2.59 11.63 -10.87
CA VAL A 9 -3.66 12.09 -11.76
C VAL A 9 -4.86 12.38 -10.86
N LYS A 10 -5.38 13.61 -10.89
CA LYS A 10 -6.66 14.02 -10.24
C LYS A 10 -6.87 13.48 -8.82
N MET A 11 -6.07 13.93 -7.85
CA MET A 11 -6.17 13.55 -6.41
C MET A 11 -6.07 12.03 -6.11
N ILE A 12 -5.68 11.20 -7.07
CA ILE A 12 -5.50 9.76 -6.89
C ILE A 12 -4.01 9.46 -6.75
N VAL A 13 -3.66 8.68 -5.74
CA VAL A 13 -2.30 8.17 -5.53
C VAL A 13 -2.18 6.80 -6.20
N VAL A 14 -1.32 6.71 -7.21
CA VAL A 14 -1.05 5.44 -7.89
C VAL A 14 0.36 4.98 -7.58
N GLN A 15 0.47 3.77 -7.06
CA GLN A 15 1.72 3.06 -6.83
C GLN A 15 1.92 2.01 -7.91
N ARG A 16 3.05 2.05 -8.62
CA ARG A 16 3.39 1.05 -9.64
C ARG A 16 4.36 0.03 -9.09
N ARG A 17 4.44 -1.15 -9.73
CA ARG A 17 5.40 -2.23 -9.40
C ARG A 17 5.30 -2.77 -7.95
N ALA A 18 4.15 -2.67 -7.29
CA ALA A 18 3.97 -3.22 -5.94
C ALA A 18 4.33 -4.72 -5.88
N LYS A 19 5.22 -5.11 -4.95
CA LYS A 19 5.59 -6.52 -4.77
C LYS A 19 4.37 -7.33 -4.32
N ARG A 20 4.20 -8.54 -4.86
CA ARG A 20 3.10 -9.46 -4.52
C ARG A 20 2.93 -9.66 -3.01
N ARG A 21 4.04 -9.80 -2.28
CA ARG A 21 4.06 -9.92 -0.81
C ARG A 21 3.43 -8.76 -0.03
N ASN A 22 3.27 -7.60 -0.67
CA ASN A 22 2.58 -6.45 -0.08
C ASN A 22 1.10 -6.41 -0.49
N MET A 23 0.74 -6.99 -1.64
CA MET A 23 -0.64 -7.00 -2.14
C MET A 23 -1.54 -7.92 -1.31
N GLU A 24 -1.06 -9.11 -0.95
CA GLU A 24 -1.83 -10.08 -0.14
C GLU A 24 -2.23 -9.51 1.24
N PRO A 25 -1.33 -8.91 2.03
CA PRO A 25 -1.73 -8.22 3.26
C PRO A 25 -2.65 -7.01 3.00
N LEU A 26 -2.41 -6.25 1.92
CA LEU A 26 -3.18 -5.04 1.63
C LEU A 26 -4.65 -5.34 1.33
N THR A 27 -4.94 -6.39 0.54
CA THR A 27 -6.32 -6.83 0.26
C THR A 27 -7.01 -7.31 1.53
N LEU A 28 -6.31 -8.05 2.39
CA LEU A 28 -6.83 -8.53 3.69
C LEU A 28 -7.09 -7.39 4.69
N ALA A 29 -6.21 -6.40 4.74
CA ALA A 29 -6.28 -5.24 5.62
C ALA A 29 -7.41 -4.29 5.21
N CYS A 30 -7.41 -3.88 3.93
CA CYS A 30 -8.33 -2.87 3.40
C CYS A 30 -9.67 -3.45 2.94
N LYS A 31 -9.80 -4.78 2.84
CA LYS A 31 -10.96 -5.49 2.29
C LYS A 31 -11.27 -5.12 0.83
N GLY A 32 -10.22 -4.92 0.04
CA GLY A 32 -10.31 -4.73 -1.41
C GLY A 32 -9.93 -6.00 -2.17
N GLU A 33 -10.25 -6.05 -3.45
CA GLU A 33 -9.98 -7.18 -4.35
C GLU A 33 -8.87 -6.85 -5.35
N ALA A 34 -7.99 -7.82 -5.62
CA ALA A 34 -6.96 -7.68 -6.63
C ALA A 34 -7.53 -8.05 -8.01
N VAL A 35 -7.75 -7.05 -8.86
CA VAL A 35 -8.21 -7.23 -10.24
C VAL A 35 -7.06 -7.34 -11.22
N ASN A 36 -7.23 -8.13 -12.28
CA ASN A 36 -6.20 -8.35 -13.30
C ASN A 36 -6.37 -7.44 -14.53
N SER A 37 -7.60 -7.03 -14.83
CA SER A 37 -7.92 -6.06 -15.88
C SER A 37 -8.51 -4.79 -15.28
N VAL A 38 -8.32 -3.67 -15.99
CA VAL A 38 -8.94 -2.38 -15.67
C VAL A 38 -10.44 -2.42 -15.97
N ASP A 39 -10.86 -3.21 -16.96
CA ASP A 39 -12.27 -3.34 -17.35
C ASP A 39 -13.12 -4.05 -16.29
N ASP A 40 -12.47 -4.84 -15.41
CA ASP A 40 -13.12 -5.56 -14.31
C ASP A 40 -13.25 -4.72 -13.02
N LEU A 41 -12.81 -3.45 -13.05
CA LEU A 41 -12.89 -2.58 -11.87
C LEU A 41 -14.33 -2.15 -11.60
N SER A 42 -14.85 -2.59 -10.45
CA SER A 42 -16.09 -2.08 -9.88
C SER A 42 -15.84 -1.35 -8.55
N PRO A 43 -16.76 -0.49 -8.10
CA PRO A 43 -16.69 0.11 -6.76
C PRO A 43 -16.61 -0.91 -5.63
N ASP A 44 -17.15 -2.12 -5.82
CA ASP A 44 -17.17 -3.18 -4.82
C ASP A 44 -15.79 -3.82 -4.61
N CYS A 45 -14.90 -3.74 -5.62
CA CYS A 45 -13.51 -4.21 -5.50
C CYS A 45 -12.63 -3.26 -4.66
N LEU A 46 -13.10 -2.06 -4.33
CA LEU A 46 -12.29 -1.03 -3.66
C LEU A 46 -12.13 -1.31 -2.17
N GLY A 47 -10.87 -1.31 -1.71
CA GLY A 47 -10.55 -1.34 -0.29
C GLY A 47 -10.69 0.01 0.39
N TRP A 48 -10.79 0.00 1.72
CA TRP A 48 -10.90 1.22 2.53
C TRP A 48 -9.71 1.38 3.50
N ALA A 49 -9.17 2.60 3.55
CA ALA A 49 -8.18 3.05 4.52
C ALA A 49 -8.53 4.49 4.93
N GLY A 50 -8.61 4.73 6.25
CA GLY A 50 -8.96 6.05 6.79
C GLY A 50 -7.80 7.05 6.75
N LEU A 51 -6.56 6.59 6.58
CA LEU A 51 -5.40 7.45 6.43
C LEU A 51 -4.40 6.81 5.46
N VAL A 52 -4.02 7.55 4.41
CA VAL A 52 -2.96 7.15 3.48
C VAL A 52 -1.98 8.30 3.35
N TYR A 53 -0.71 8.07 3.68
CA TYR A 53 0.32 9.10 3.64
C TYR A 53 1.68 8.52 3.26
N GLU A 54 2.59 9.40 2.89
CA GLU A 54 3.97 9.05 2.63
C GLU A 54 4.86 9.50 3.77
N HIS A 55 5.87 8.68 4.06
CA HIS A 55 6.91 9.00 5.01
C HIS A 55 8.27 8.61 4.42
N VAL A 56 9.25 9.49 4.55
CA VAL A 56 10.62 9.26 4.06
C VAL A 56 11.45 8.75 5.23
N LEU A 57 12.07 7.58 5.08
CA LEU A 57 12.90 6.93 6.07
C LEU A 57 14.28 6.68 5.45
N GLY A 58 15.27 7.50 5.83
CA GLY A 58 16.57 7.50 5.18
C GLY A 58 16.44 8.03 3.75
N GLU A 59 16.95 7.26 2.78
CA GLU A 59 16.87 7.61 1.35
C GLU A 59 15.61 7.03 0.68
N GLU A 60 14.87 6.17 1.38
CA GLU A 60 13.70 5.50 0.84
C GLU A 60 12.40 6.18 1.27
N LYS A 61 11.41 6.15 0.39
CA LYS A 61 10.06 6.66 0.62
C LYS A 61 9.08 5.51 0.75
N TYR A 62 8.26 5.57 1.79
CA TYR A 62 7.28 4.57 2.14
C TYR A 62 5.87 5.16 2.10
N THR A 63 4.90 4.40 1.61
CA THR A 63 3.48 4.73 1.72
C THR A 63 2.84 3.87 2.81
N PHE A 64 2.19 4.53 3.75
CA PHE A 64 1.47 3.91 4.85
C PHE A 64 -0.03 4.00 4.59
N ALA A 65 -0.72 2.89 4.75
CA ALA A 65 -2.18 2.80 4.75
C ALA A 65 -2.61 2.35 6.15
N GLU A 66 -3.24 3.26 6.88
CA GLU A 66 -3.64 3.09 8.27
C GLU A 66 -5.14 3.29 8.44
N LYS A 67 -5.65 2.95 9.63
CA LYS A 67 -7.09 2.93 9.94
C LYS A 67 -7.82 2.11 8.89
N VAL A 68 -7.41 0.87 8.69
CA VAL A 68 -8.00 -0.06 7.72
C VAL A 68 -9.19 -0.80 8.35
N LYS A 69 -10.07 -1.40 7.53
CA LYS A 69 -11.24 -2.14 8.02
C LYS A 69 -10.89 -3.34 8.89
N ASN A 70 -9.77 -4.02 8.61
CA ASN A 70 -9.32 -5.18 9.38
C ASN A 70 -8.05 -4.87 10.19
N PRO A 71 -8.17 -4.56 11.49
CA PRO A 71 -7.03 -4.15 12.32
C PRO A 71 -6.08 -5.30 12.67
N HIS A 72 -6.38 -6.55 12.27
CA HIS A 72 -5.50 -7.70 12.53
C HIS A 72 -4.36 -7.84 11.52
N SER A 73 -4.37 -7.06 10.43
CA SER A 73 -3.29 -7.06 9.43
C SER A 73 -2.35 -5.89 9.68
N CYS A 74 -1.32 -6.13 10.50
CA CYS A 74 -0.33 -5.12 10.85
C CYS A 74 1.00 -5.39 10.14
N THR A 75 1.71 -4.32 9.77
CA THR A 75 3.09 -4.40 9.28
C THR A 75 4.02 -3.82 10.33
N ILE A 76 4.99 -4.61 10.80
CA ILE A 76 6.09 -4.11 11.63
C ILE A 76 7.26 -3.77 10.71
N LEU A 77 7.65 -2.49 10.67
CA LEU A 77 8.83 -2.06 9.95
C LEU A 77 10.03 -2.09 10.91
N ILE A 78 10.96 -3.00 10.67
CA ILE A 78 12.21 -3.10 11.44
C ILE A 78 13.29 -2.34 10.69
N LYS A 79 13.92 -1.36 11.36
CA LYS A 79 15.08 -0.64 10.84
C LYS A 79 16.32 -1.16 11.56
N GLY A 80 17.24 -1.79 10.82
CA GLY A 80 18.59 -2.06 11.29
C GLY A 80 19.54 -0.96 10.81
N SER A 81 20.50 -0.54 11.63
CA SER A 81 21.68 0.15 11.09
C SER A 81 22.60 -0.91 10.48
N SER A 82 23.07 -0.67 9.27
CA SER A 82 24.21 -1.40 8.73
C SER A 82 25.47 -0.70 9.22
N ASP A 83 25.78 -0.85 10.50
CA ASP A 83 27.12 -0.58 11.02
C ASP A 83 27.83 -1.93 11.15
N GLY A 84 28.64 -2.22 10.14
CA GLY A 84 29.52 -3.38 10.05
C GLY A 84 30.58 -3.10 8.99
#